data_AF-A0A957F163-F1
#
_entry.id   AF-A0A957F163-F1
#
_cell.length_a   1.000
_cell.length_b   1.000
_cell.length_c   1.000
_cell.angle_alpha   90.00
_cell.angle_beta   90.00
_cell.angle_gamma   90.00
#
_symmetry.space_group_name_H-M   'P 1'
#
loop_
_entity.id
_entity.type
_entity.pdbx_description
1 polymer ?
#
loop_
_entity_poly.entity_id
_entity_poly.type
_entity_poly.pdbx_seq_one_letter_code
_entity_poly.pdbx_strand_id
1 'polypeptide(L)'
;FLFGPAGLTAVSLALLGFTVLAPTAVMLALVQDQFPTNRALANGSFLATNFLIRSLAVWVVGFAADRFGLSPVFLWSGVLAWLSVPAVWFLPTGRKI
;
A
#
# COMPACT_ATOMS: atom_id res chain seq x y z
N PHE A 1 0.45 5.13 18.32
CA PHE A 1 -0.74 5.91 17.90
C PHE A 1 -1.91 5.69 18.85
N LEU A 2 -2.28 4.44 19.16
CA LEU A 2 -3.43 4.14 20.03
C LEU A 2 -3.16 4.22 21.54
N PHE A 3 -1.91 4.04 22.01
CA PHE A 3 -1.59 3.96 23.45
C PHE A 3 -0.18 4.48 23.86
N GLY A 4 0.50 5.24 23.00
CA GLY A 4 1.92 5.62 23.21
C GLY A 4 2.14 7.12 23.45
N PRO A 5 3.28 7.53 24.06
CA PRO A 5 3.60 8.93 24.30
C PRO A 5 3.74 9.73 22.99
N ALA A 6 3.33 11.00 23.01
CA ALA A 6 3.15 11.84 21.82
C ALA A 6 4.39 11.88 20.90
N GLY A 7 5.59 12.00 21.47
CA GLY A 7 6.84 12.00 20.69
C GLY A 7 7.08 10.73 19.87
N LEU A 8 6.87 9.55 20.47
CA LEU A 8 7.00 8.28 19.76
C LEU A 8 5.94 8.12 18.67
N THR A 9 4.73 8.63 18.90
CA THR A 9 3.68 8.58 17.88
C THR A 9 3.99 9.45 16.67
N ALA A 10 4.54 10.65 16.87
CA ALA A 10 4.95 11.53 15.77
C ALA A 10 6.07 10.90 14.93
N VAL A 11 7.09 10.34 15.58
CA VAL A 11 8.18 9.63 14.89
C VAL A 11 7.65 8.43 14.11
N SER A 12 6.75 7.64 14.70
CA SER A 12 6.16 6.47 14.02
C SER A 12 5.36 6.87 12.79
N LEU A 13 4.57 7.94 12.87
CA LEU A 13 3.79 8.47 11.74
C LEU A 13 4.69 9.00 10.63
N ALA A 14 5.79 9.68 10.98
CA ALA A 14 6.77 10.15 10.01
C ALA A 14 7.45 8.98 9.27
N LEU A 15 7.87 7.94 10.01
CA LEU A 15 8.45 6.73 9.43
C LEU A 15 7.44 6.00 8.52
N LEU A 16 6.21 5.84 8.97
CA LEU A 16 5.14 5.24 8.16
C LEU A 16 4.90 6.05 6.88
N GLY A 17 4.73 7.37 7.00
CA GLY A 17 4.55 8.26 5.86
C GLY A 17 5.70 8.16 4.85
N PHE A 18 6.94 8.12 5.33
CA PHE A 18 8.11 7.95 4.49
C PHE A 18 8.12 6.60 3.75
N THR A 19 7.82 5.50 4.45
CA THR A 19 7.82 4.15 3.84
C THR A 19 6.70 3.94 2.82
N VAL A 20 5.56 4.62 2.96
CA VAL A 20 4.41 4.48 2.05
C VAL A 20 4.68 5.06 0.65
N LEU A 21 5.68 5.93 0.49
CA LEU A 21 6.01 6.54 -0.79
C LEU A 21 6.65 5.55 -1.78
N ALA A 22 7.49 4.64 -1.29
CA ALA A 22 8.30 3.77 -2.15
C ALA A 22 7.50 2.72 -2.95
N PRO A 23 6.52 1.97 -2.38
CA PRO A 23 5.86 0.87 -3.07
C PRO A 23 5.19 1.29 -4.38
N THR A 24 4.56 2.47 -4.42
CA THR A 24 3.85 2.94 -5.61
C THR A 24 4.80 3.15 -6.79
N ALA A 25 5.95 3.81 -6.55
CA ALA A 25 6.95 4.06 -7.59
C ALA A 25 7.64 2.76 -8.05
N VAL A 26 7.98 1.88 -7.10
CA VAL A 26 8.62 0.59 -7.40
C VAL A 26 7.69 -0.31 -8.22
N MET A 27 6.41 -0.42 -7.83
CA MET A 27 5.44 -1.24 -8.56
C MET A 27 5.15 -0.69 -9.95
N LEU A 28 5.06 0.64 -10.09
CA LEU A 28 4.86 1.26 -11.40
C LEU A 28 6.04 1.00 -12.33
N ALA A 29 7.28 1.12 -11.84
CA ALA A 29 8.47 0.80 -12.61
C ALA A 29 8.47 -0.67 -13.05
N LEU A 30 8.18 -1.59 -12.13
CA LEU A 30 8.09 -3.02 -12.42
C LEU A 30 7.04 -3.32 -13.51
N VAL A 31 5.86 -2.70 -13.43
CA VAL A 31 4.80 -2.84 -14.43
C VAL A 31 5.25 -2.29 -15.79
N GLN A 32 5.89 -1.13 -15.83
CA GLN A 32 6.38 -0.54 -17.07
C GLN A 32 7.51 -1.36 -17.73
N ASP A 33 8.37 -1.99 -16.93
CA ASP A 33 9.43 -2.87 -17.42
C ASP A 33 8.90 -4.13 -18.10
N GLN A 34 7.72 -4.62 -17.70
CA GLN A 34 7.05 -5.75 -18.37
C GLN A 34 6.38 -5.35 -19.70
N PHE A 35 6.09 -4.06 -19.91
CA PHE A 35 5.41 -3.55 -21.10
C PHE A 35 6.23 -2.42 -21.79
N PRO A 36 7.46 -2.70 -22.27
CA PRO A 36 8.37 -1.68 -22.77
C PRO A 36 7.84 -0.95 -24.02
N THR A 37 7.09 -1.65 -24.88
CA THR A 37 6.51 -1.09 -26.10
C THR A 37 5.28 -0.22 -25.83
N ASN A 38 4.58 -0.43 -24.71
CA ASN A 38 3.29 0.21 -24.45
C ASN A 38 3.16 0.75 -23.01
N ARG A 39 4.15 1.55 -22.60
CA ARG A 39 4.25 2.13 -21.24
C ARG A 39 3.05 3.00 -20.87
N ALA A 40 2.42 3.66 -21.84
CA ALA A 40 1.24 4.50 -21.60
C ALA A 40 0.03 3.67 -21.14
N LEU A 41 -0.23 2.53 -21.81
CA LEU A 41 -1.27 1.60 -21.38
C LEU A 41 -0.95 0.98 -20.02
N ALA A 42 0.31 0.62 -19.78
CA ALA A 42 0.77 0.05 -18.51
C ALA A 42 0.59 1.04 -17.33
N ASN A 43 0.89 2.33 -17.54
CA ASN A 43 0.62 3.37 -16.57
C ASN A 43 -0.89 3.54 -16.33
N GLY A 44 -1.68 3.63 -17.41
CA GLY A 44 -3.14 3.78 -17.31
C GLY A 44 -3.81 2.62 -16.56
N SER A 45 -3.42 1.37 -16.84
CA SER A 45 -3.95 0.19 -16.16
C SER A 45 -3.52 0.12 -14.69
N PHE A 46 -2.27 0.50 -14.38
CA PHE A 46 -1.78 0.61 -13.01
C PHE A 46 -2.60 1.64 -12.21
N LEU A 47 -2.83 2.83 -12.78
CA LEU A 47 -3.65 3.87 -12.14
C LEU A 47 -5.09 3.40 -11.92
N ALA A 48 -5.72 2.79 -12.93
CA ALA A 48 -7.08 2.27 -12.82
C ALA A 48 -7.20 1.19 -11.73
N THR A 49 -6.25 0.26 -11.68
CA THR A 49 -6.21 -0.80 -10.67
C THR A 49 -6.02 -0.22 -9.28
N ASN A 50 -5.08 0.71 -9.10
CA ASN A 50 -4.85 1.37 -7.81
C ASN A 50 -6.08 2.18 -7.36
N PHE A 51 -6.79 2.82 -8.29
CA PHE A 51 -8.04 3.53 -7.99
C PHE A 51 -9.12 2.58 -7.50
N LEU A 52 -9.38 1.48 -8.21
CA LEU A 52 -10.40 0.49 -7.83
C LEU A 52 -10.09 -0.14 -6.46
N ILE A 53 -8.85 -0.56 -6.24
CA ILE A 53 -8.42 -1.13 -4.95
C ILE A 53 -8.58 -0.13 -3.82
N ARG A 54 -8.11 1.13 -4.00
CA ARG A 54 -8.22 2.16 -2.96
C ARG A 54 -9.67 2.54 -2.67
N SER A 55 -10.50 2.67 -3.70
CA SER A 55 -11.91 2.99 -3.54
C SER A 55 -12.62 1.91 -2.71
N LEU A 56 -12.40 0.64 -3.04
CA LEU A 56 -12.94 -0.48 -2.28
C LEU A 56 -12.39 -0.51 -0.85
N ALA A 57 -11.08 -0.32 -0.67
CA ALA A 57 -10.44 -0.34 0.64
C ALA A 57 -10.99 0.75 1.57
N VAL A 58 -11.19 1.98 1.08
CA VAL A 58 -11.77 3.08 1.87
C VAL A 58 -13.18 2.72 2.34
N TRP A 59 -14.00 2.14 1.45
CA TRP A 59 -15.35 1.73 1.79
C TRP A 59 -15.35 0.59 2.82
N VAL A 60 -14.53 -0.46 2.63
CA VAL A 60 -14.43 -1.59 3.56
C VAL A 60 -13.93 -1.15 4.93
N VAL A 61 -12.89 -0.31 4.97
CA VAL A 61 -12.32 0.20 6.23
C VAL A 61 -13.31 1.11 6.94
N GLY A 62 -13.99 2.01 6.22
CA GLY A 62 -15.01 2.88 6.79
C GLY A 62 -16.16 2.08 7.39
N PHE A 63 -16.70 1.13 6.64
CA PHE A 63 -17.76 0.24 7.11
C PHE A 63 -17.35 -0.59 8.33
N ALA A 64 -16.11 -1.10 8.35
CA ALA A 64 -15.58 -1.80 9.51
C ALA A 64 -15.41 -0.86 10.72
N ALA A 65 -14.94 0.37 10.48
CA ALA A 65 -14.74 1.37 11.53
C ALA A 65 -16.06 1.80 12.18
N ASP A 66 -17.13 1.94 11.39
CA ASP A 66 -18.46 2.29 11.89
C ASP A 66 -19.04 1.20 12.80
N ARG A 67 -18.68 -0.08 12.56
CA ARG A 67 -19.19 -1.23 13.32
C ARG A 67 -18.34 -1.63 14.52
N PHE A 68 -17.03 -1.62 14.36
CA PHE A 68 -16.08 -2.14 15.35
C PHE A 68 -15.28 -1.03 16.05
N GLY A 69 -15.40 0.21 15.59
CA GLY A 69 -14.60 1.34 16.04
C GLY A 69 -13.25 1.44 15.33
N LEU A 70 -12.62 2.61 15.40
CA LEU A 70 -11.37 2.90 14.69
C LEU A 70 -10.17 2.09 15.22
N SER A 71 -10.07 1.91 16.54
CA SER A 71 -8.92 1.25 17.19
C SER A 71 -8.65 -0.17 16.67
N PRO A 72 -9.61 -1.12 16.72
CA PRO A 72 -9.37 -2.48 16.22
C PRO A 72 -9.15 -2.52 14.71
N VAL A 73 -9.84 -1.66 13.94
CA VAL A 73 -9.69 -1.62 12.48
C VAL A 73 -8.32 -1.11 12.05
N PHE A 74 -7.75 -0.12 12.75
CA PHE A 74 -6.37 0.31 12.53
C PHE A 74 -5.38 -0.81 12.87
N LEU A 75 -5.62 -1.56 13.94
CA LEU A 75 -4.77 -2.69 14.32
C LEU A 75 -4.81 -3.81 13.26
N TRP A 76 -6.01 -4.19 12.80
CA TRP A 76 -6.17 -5.17 11.72
C TRP A 76 -5.53 -4.70 10.41
N SER A 77 -5.66 -3.42 10.07
CA SER A 77 -5.01 -2.84 8.88
C SER A 77 -3.49 -2.93 8.96
N GLY A 78 -2.92 -2.70 10.14
CA GLY A 78 -1.48 -2.88 10.37
C GLY A 78 -1.03 -4.33 10.23
N VAL A 79 -1.80 -5.29 10.76
CA VAL A 79 -1.53 -6.72 10.60
C VAL A 79 -1.62 -7.14 9.13
N LEU A 80 -2.64 -6.69 8.41
CA LEU A 80 -2.78 -6.95 6.97
C LEU A 80 -1.63 -6.35 6.16
N ALA A 81 -1.20 -5.12 6.49
CA ALA A 81 -0.05 -4.49 5.84
C ALA A 81 1.23 -5.31 6.08
N TRP A 82 1.45 -5.80 7.29
CA TRP A 82 2.60 -6.64 7.61
C TRP A 82 2.54 -8.00 6.89
N LEU A 83 1.36 -8.63 6.82
CA LEU A 83 1.13 -9.86 6.07
C LEU A 83 1.30 -9.70 4.55
N SER A 84 1.30 -8.48 4.03
CA SER A 84 1.58 -8.22 2.61
C SER A 84 3.07 -8.26 2.27
N VAL A 85 3.97 -8.15 3.26
CA VAL A 85 5.43 -8.14 3.05
C VAL A 85 5.95 -9.42 2.36
N PRO A 86 5.53 -10.65 2.74
CA PRO A 86 5.92 -11.86 2.04
C PRO A 86 5.53 -11.89 0.55
N ALA A 87 4.54 -11.09 0.12
CA ALA A 87 4.15 -11.01 -1.28
C ALA A 87 5.30 -10.51 -2.19
N VAL A 88 6.27 -9.79 -1.62
CA VAL A 88 7.46 -9.30 -2.33
C VAL A 88 8.28 -10.44 -2.92
N TRP A 89 8.30 -11.63 -2.29
CA TRP A 89 9.04 -12.78 -2.81
C TRP A 89 8.43 -13.38 -4.08
N PHE A 90 7.16 -13.06 -4.38
CA PHE A 90 6.50 -13.50 -5.62
C PHE A 90 6.69 -12.51 -6.78
N LEU A 91 7.37 -11.37 -6.55
CA LEU A 91 7.60 -10.41 -7.62
C LEU A 91 8.53 -10.99 -8.69
N PRO A 92 8.23 -10.77 -9.98
CA PRO A 92 9.13 -11.16 -11.05
C PRO A 92 10.44 -10.41 -10.88
N THR A 93 11.54 -11.14 -10.66
CA THR A 93 12.87 -10.55 -10.63
C THR A 93 13.19 -10.09 -12.05
N GLY A 94 13.34 -8.78 -12.25
CA GLY A 94 13.59 -8.17 -13.55
C GLY A 94 14.73 -8.88 -14.29
N ARG A 95 14.52 -9.13 -15.59
CA ARG A 95 15.54 -9.71 -16.48
C ARG A 95 16.78 -8.82 -16.40
N LYS A 96 17.93 -9.42 -16.06
CA LYS A 96 19.24 -8.74 -16.08
C LYS A 96 19.40 -8.06 -17.44
N ILE A 97 19.55 -6.74 -17.40
CA ILE A 97 20.00 -5.93 -18.54
C ILE A 97 21.43 -6.34 -18.87
#